data_AF-A0AAE3EC12-F1
#
_entry.id   AF-A0AAE3EC12-F1
#
_cell.length_a   1.000
_cell.length_b   1.000
_cell.length_c   1.000
_cell.angle_alpha   90.00
_cell.angle_beta   90.00
_cell.angle_gamma   90.00
#
_symmetry.space_group_name_H-M   'P 1'
#
loop_
_entity.id
_entity.type
_entity.pdbx_description
1 polymer ?
#
loop_
_entity_poly.entity_id
_entity_poly.type
_entity_poly.pdbx_seq_one_letter_code
_entity_poly.pdbx_strand_id
1 'polypeptide(L)'
;MAAVLVAVMTMGLAACGSKSNDSAPADTAEKTEEAADGEETADAEAADGEEKYPEGYTLRVGMNCGAAPFGWTQDDDSNGAWPIDGTDQYVCGYDVQVARKICDTYGWNLKIIKTDWDGLIPGVVSGKLDCCISSLGVTEERLQSVDFSDYYWNNGCVMVVRKDSKYANATSIQDFAGAKVTSQAVSIWLPLVKQIPDVQEQPGLGEMSELFVGVSSGKLDAIITGLSEAQSGCMSNPDLTYVTFEDGKGFDVELSSLCAGIPIAKGNTELKEKVDAVIATMDHDTQLEMMTNALNQQPLSDGSDAEALTAEETKDVTNE
;
A
#
# COMPACT_ATOMS: atom_id res chain seq x y z
N MET A 1 17.55 -3.27 55.88
CA MET A 1 17.26 -2.76 57.24
C MET A 1 18.15 -1.54 57.46
N ALA A 2 17.57 -0.43 57.94
CA ALA A 2 18.14 0.90 58.31
C ALA A 2 19.67 1.19 58.14
N ALA A 3 20.12 2.42 57.84
CA ALA A 3 19.50 3.71 58.19
C ALA A 3 19.87 4.88 57.26
N VAL A 4 19.05 5.92 57.32
CA VAL A 4 19.28 7.27 56.79
C VAL A 4 20.27 8.03 57.68
N LEU A 5 21.11 8.91 57.12
CA LEU A 5 21.50 10.14 57.82
C LEU A 5 21.71 11.31 56.84
N VAL A 6 21.00 12.41 57.09
CA VAL A 6 21.14 13.70 56.39
C VAL A 6 22.02 14.61 57.25
N ALA A 7 22.89 15.41 56.62
CA ALA A 7 23.54 16.54 57.27
C ALA A 7 23.63 17.73 56.30
N VAL A 8 22.86 18.79 56.59
CA VAL A 8 22.92 20.10 55.94
C VAL A 8 23.85 21.00 56.76
N MET A 9 24.73 21.77 56.12
CA MET A 9 25.31 22.98 56.71
C MET A 9 25.45 24.11 55.67
N THR A 10 25.42 25.34 56.17
CA THR A 10 24.94 26.54 55.46
C THR A 10 25.93 27.72 55.55
N MET A 11 25.67 28.75 54.72
CA MET A 11 26.27 30.10 54.77
C MET A 11 27.75 30.20 54.32
N GLY A 12 28.22 31.29 53.72
CA GLY A 12 27.56 32.53 53.29
C GLY A 12 28.57 33.68 53.08
N LEU A 13 28.08 34.83 52.60
CA LEU A 13 28.80 36.12 52.39
C LEU A 13 29.78 36.15 51.18
N ALA A 14 30.00 37.22 50.40
CA ALA A 14 29.30 38.47 50.01
C ALA A 14 30.38 39.54 49.69
N ALA A 15 30.38 40.16 48.50
CA ALA A 15 30.94 41.50 48.27
C ALA A 15 30.60 42.10 46.87
N CYS A 16 30.15 43.35 46.89
CA CYS A 16 30.20 44.46 45.92
C CYS A 16 30.62 44.24 44.43
N GLY A 17 30.06 44.94 43.43
CA GLY A 17 29.02 45.99 43.42
C GLY A 17 29.42 47.22 42.58
N SER A 18 28.47 47.84 41.84
CA SER A 18 28.58 49.18 41.22
C SER A 18 27.19 49.77 40.96
N LYS A 19 27.02 51.10 41.15
CA LYS A 19 25.78 51.89 40.92
C LYS A 19 25.73 52.37 39.44
N SER A 20 24.69 52.95 38.82
CA SER A 20 23.45 53.67 39.25
C SER A 20 22.45 53.68 38.05
N ASN A 21 21.18 54.13 38.06
CA ASN A 21 20.29 54.69 39.09
C ASN A 21 18.79 54.45 38.71
N ASP A 22 17.86 55.05 39.45
CA ASP A 22 16.39 55.01 39.35
C ASP A 22 15.70 55.41 38.03
N SER A 23 14.62 54.71 37.68
CA SER A 23 13.24 55.25 37.70
C SER A 23 12.19 54.12 37.56
N ALA A 24 11.09 54.24 38.31
CA ALA A 24 9.94 53.32 38.34
C ALA A 24 8.65 54.10 37.92
N PRO A 25 7.48 53.49 37.60
CA PRO A 25 7.02 52.19 38.09
C PRO A 25 6.35 51.23 37.08
N ALA A 26 6.21 49.99 37.56
CA ALA A 26 5.15 49.00 37.30
C ALA A 26 4.41 49.01 35.95
N ASP A 27 4.60 47.92 35.19
CA ASP A 27 3.47 47.22 34.62
C ASP A 27 3.64 45.70 34.81
N THR A 28 2.58 45.02 35.23
CA THR A 28 2.60 43.58 35.58
C THR A 28 2.17 42.75 34.39
N ALA A 29 3.14 42.13 33.70
CA ALA A 29 2.89 41.06 32.75
C ALA A 29 3.12 39.70 33.42
N GLU A 30 2.11 39.22 34.12
CA GLU A 30 2.03 37.84 34.59
C GLU A 30 1.96 36.91 33.37
N LYS A 31 2.83 35.90 33.32
CA LYS A 31 2.91 34.97 32.19
C LYS A 31 2.02 33.77 32.49
N THR A 32 0.71 33.92 32.28
CA THR A 32 -0.26 32.84 32.40
C THR A 32 0.03 31.76 31.35
N GLU A 33 0.09 30.51 31.81
CA GLU A 33 -0.12 29.35 30.95
C GLU A 33 -1.60 29.33 30.57
N GLU A 34 -1.90 29.26 29.27
CA GLU A 34 -3.25 28.99 28.78
C GLU A 34 -3.17 27.78 27.85
N ALA A 35 -3.59 26.64 28.38
CA ALA A 35 -3.91 25.47 27.57
C ALA A 35 -5.30 25.70 26.97
N ALA A 36 -5.37 25.85 25.65
CA ALA A 36 -6.61 25.87 24.89
C ALA A 36 -6.53 24.82 23.79
N ASP A 37 -7.18 23.71 24.13
CA ASP A 37 -7.62 22.60 23.32
C ASP A 37 -8.12 22.99 21.91
N GLY A 38 -7.95 22.08 20.95
CA GLY A 38 -8.23 22.35 19.53
C GLY A 38 -7.73 21.28 18.56
N GLU A 39 -7.73 20.02 18.98
CA GLU A 39 -7.47 18.89 18.09
C GLU A 39 -8.79 18.52 17.39
N GLU A 40 -8.92 18.84 16.10
CA GLU A 40 -10.12 18.51 15.31
C GLU A 40 -10.10 17.02 14.93
N THR A 41 -10.31 16.16 15.91
CA THR A 41 -10.63 14.75 15.70
C THR A 41 -12.00 14.67 15.03
N ALA A 42 -12.01 14.43 13.72
CA ALA A 42 -13.23 14.21 12.93
C ALA A 42 -13.85 12.84 13.21
N ASP A 43 -14.25 12.60 14.46
CA ASP A 43 -15.17 11.54 14.82
C ASP A 43 -16.59 12.06 14.54
N ALA A 44 -16.97 12.01 13.26
CA ALA A 44 -18.27 12.45 12.79
C ALA A 44 -19.33 11.36 13.09
N GLU A 45 -19.76 11.28 14.35
CA GLU A 45 -21.16 10.90 14.62
C GLU A 45 -22.03 11.92 13.87
N ALA A 46 -22.62 11.48 12.76
CA ALA A 46 -23.37 12.36 11.88
C ALA A 46 -24.49 13.07 12.66
N ALA A 47 -24.54 14.40 12.54
CA ALA A 47 -25.69 15.15 13.00
C ALA A 47 -26.94 14.63 12.25
N ASP A 48 -27.94 14.20 13.00
CA ASP A 48 -29.15 13.51 12.51
C ASP A 48 -29.85 14.30 11.39
N GLY A 49 -29.53 14.00 10.13
CA GLY A 49 -30.12 14.62 8.94
C GLY A 49 -29.19 14.97 7.77
N GLU A 50 -27.86 14.98 7.91
CA GLU A 50 -26.95 15.22 6.77
C GLU A 50 -26.51 13.91 6.07
N GLU A 51 -26.53 13.88 4.74
CA GLU A 51 -26.02 12.75 3.95
C GLU A 51 -24.49 12.68 4.07
N LYS A 52 -23.95 11.50 4.39
CA LYS A 52 -22.51 11.32 4.67
C LYS A 52 -21.63 11.49 3.42
N TYR A 53 -22.16 11.14 2.25
CA TYR A 53 -21.46 11.20 0.96
C TYR A 53 -22.32 11.86 -0.13
N PRO A 54 -22.54 13.19 -0.06
CA PRO A 54 -23.36 13.93 -1.02
C PRO A 54 -22.72 13.98 -2.41
N GLU A 55 -23.48 14.44 -3.42
CA GLU A 55 -22.94 14.80 -4.73
C GLU A 55 -21.78 15.80 -4.57
N GLY A 56 -20.66 15.58 -5.27
CA GLY A 56 -19.45 16.38 -5.13
C GLY A 56 -18.59 16.09 -3.90
N TYR A 57 -18.94 15.10 -3.06
CA TYR A 57 -18.05 14.60 -1.99
C TYR A 57 -16.65 14.28 -2.53
N THR A 58 -15.60 14.51 -1.73
CA THR A 58 -14.21 14.25 -2.15
C THR A 58 -13.69 12.97 -1.49
N LEU A 59 -13.56 11.89 -2.28
CA LEU A 59 -13.05 10.60 -1.80
C LEU A 59 -11.52 10.64 -1.75
N ARG A 60 -10.94 10.50 -0.55
CA ARG A 60 -9.50 10.47 -0.30
C ARG A 60 -8.99 9.03 -0.36
N VAL A 61 -8.41 8.67 -1.50
CA VAL A 61 -7.91 7.31 -1.77
C VAL A 61 -6.42 7.24 -1.50
N GLY A 62 -6.00 6.39 -0.58
CA GLY A 62 -4.59 6.01 -0.42
C GLY A 62 -4.16 5.05 -1.53
N MET A 63 -3.02 5.35 -2.17
CA MET A 63 -2.52 4.55 -3.27
C MET A 63 -0.99 4.41 -3.26
N ASN A 64 -0.48 3.19 -3.37
CA ASN A 64 0.92 2.96 -3.71
C ASN A 64 1.12 3.22 -5.20
N CYS A 65 1.76 4.35 -5.53
CA CYS A 65 1.93 4.81 -6.91
C CYS A 65 3.23 4.28 -7.58
N GLY A 66 3.81 3.18 -7.06
CA GLY A 66 5.04 2.54 -7.52
C GLY A 66 4.92 1.03 -7.79
N ALA A 67 3.71 0.48 -7.75
CA ALA A 67 3.38 -0.93 -7.93
C ALA A 67 2.66 -1.18 -9.27
N ALA A 68 3.38 -1.07 -10.39
CA ALA A 68 2.84 -1.44 -11.70
C ALA A 68 2.46 -2.93 -11.74
N PRO A 69 1.31 -3.32 -12.33
CA PRO A 69 0.41 -2.53 -13.17
C PRO A 69 -0.74 -1.85 -12.40
N PHE A 70 -0.81 -2.02 -11.08
CA PHE A 70 -1.87 -1.47 -10.24
C PHE A 70 -1.79 0.06 -10.12
N GLY A 71 -0.58 0.59 -9.90
CA GLY A 71 -0.32 2.03 -9.85
C GLY A 71 1.14 2.36 -10.19
N TRP A 72 1.37 3.19 -11.22
CA TRP A 72 2.68 3.78 -11.53
C TRP A 72 2.59 5.30 -11.66
N THR A 73 3.68 5.99 -11.29
CA THR A 73 3.79 7.45 -11.40
C THR A 73 4.28 7.84 -12.80
N GLN A 74 3.72 8.91 -13.38
CA GLN A 74 4.09 9.51 -14.66
C GLN A 74 3.94 11.04 -14.63
N ASP A 75 4.48 11.73 -15.65
CA ASP A 75 4.56 13.21 -15.67
C ASP A 75 3.40 13.90 -16.43
N ASP A 76 2.43 13.14 -16.97
CA ASP A 76 1.27 13.65 -17.71
C ASP A 76 -0.04 12.87 -17.46
N ASP A 77 -1.16 13.37 -17.98
CA ASP A 77 -2.51 12.80 -17.84
C ASP A 77 -2.85 11.72 -18.89
N SER A 78 -1.85 11.21 -19.64
CA SER A 78 -2.07 10.19 -20.67
C SER A 78 -2.60 8.87 -20.09
N ASN A 79 -3.20 8.04 -20.94
CA ASN A 79 -3.77 6.73 -20.58
C ASN A 79 -4.83 6.75 -19.45
N GLY A 80 -5.36 7.93 -19.12
CA GLY A 80 -6.34 8.09 -18.04
C GLY A 80 -5.70 8.18 -16.65
N ALA A 81 -4.43 8.59 -16.58
CA ALA A 81 -3.76 8.94 -15.34
C ALA A 81 -4.48 10.06 -14.58
N TRP A 82 -4.30 10.11 -13.26
CA TRP A 82 -4.96 11.07 -12.37
C TRP A 82 -3.94 11.83 -11.51
N PRO A 83 -4.12 13.13 -11.23
CA PRO A 83 -3.20 13.89 -10.40
C PRO A 83 -2.99 13.27 -9.01
N ILE A 84 -1.74 13.18 -8.57
CA ILE A 84 -1.37 12.82 -7.20
C ILE A 84 -1.37 14.09 -6.35
N ASP A 85 -2.19 14.13 -5.29
CA ASP A 85 -2.32 15.32 -4.44
C ASP A 85 -0.99 15.78 -3.85
N GLY A 86 -0.77 17.10 -3.86
CA GLY A 86 0.44 17.71 -3.34
C GLY A 86 1.69 17.53 -4.22
N THR A 87 1.54 17.05 -5.46
CA THR A 87 2.65 16.88 -6.42
C THR A 87 2.30 17.41 -7.81
N ASP A 88 3.30 17.58 -8.66
CA ASP A 88 3.14 17.87 -10.10
C ASP A 88 3.02 16.59 -10.96
N GLN A 89 2.87 15.40 -10.34
CA GLN A 89 2.85 14.11 -11.01
C GLN A 89 1.46 13.46 -11.02
N TYR A 90 1.30 12.50 -11.92
CA TYR A 90 0.08 11.73 -12.13
C TYR A 90 0.33 10.25 -11.80
N VAL A 91 -0.71 9.52 -11.42
CA VAL A 91 -0.68 8.05 -11.28
C VAL A 91 -1.62 7.42 -12.31
N CYS A 92 -1.17 6.36 -12.96
CA CYS A 92 -1.99 5.52 -13.85
C CYS A 92 -1.90 4.06 -13.40
N GLY A 93 -2.80 3.21 -13.90
CA GLY A 93 -2.88 1.79 -13.57
C GLY A 93 -4.27 1.32 -13.20
N TYR A 94 -4.40 0.03 -12.92
CA TYR A 94 -5.68 -0.63 -12.63
C TYR A 94 -6.45 0.04 -11.48
N ASP A 95 -5.76 0.33 -10.37
CA ASP A 95 -6.38 0.85 -9.15
C ASP A 95 -6.88 2.30 -9.32
N VAL A 96 -6.25 3.06 -10.22
CA VAL A 96 -6.71 4.39 -10.63
C VAL A 96 -8.04 4.29 -11.37
N GLN A 97 -8.19 3.32 -12.27
CA GLN A 97 -9.44 3.13 -13.01
C GLN A 97 -10.58 2.66 -12.10
N VAL A 98 -10.28 1.82 -11.09
CA VAL A 98 -11.24 1.44 -10.04
C VAL A 98 -11.68 2.68 -9.23
N ALA A 99 -10.73 3.47 -8.75
CA ALA A 99 -10.99 4.69 -7.97
C ALA A 99 -11.85 5.71 -8.76
N ARG A 100 -11.55 5.88 -10.04
CA ARG A 100 -12.32 6.74 -10.96
C ARG A 100 -13.74 6.21 -11.17
N LYS A 101 -13.90 4.91 -11.45
CA LYS A 101 -15.22 4.30 -11.67
C LYS A 101 -16.14 4.42 -10.44
N ILE A 102 -15.57 4.38 -9.23
CA ILE A 102 -16.31 4.68 -7.98
C ILE A 102 -16.78 6.14 -7.98
N CYS A 103 -15.87 7.09 -8.22
CA CYS A 103 -16.20 8.52 -8.14
C CYS A 103 -17.16 8.97 -9.25
N ASP A 104 -16.95 8.52 -10.49
CA ASP A 104 -17.80 8.80 -11.65
C ASP A 104 -19.23 8.27 -11.46
N THR A 105 -19.41 7.14 -10.74
CA THR A 105 -20.74 6.56 -10.46
C THR A 105 -21.57 7.43 -9.51
N TYR A 106 -20.94 8.12 -8.55
CA TYR A 106 -21.61 8.92 -7.53
C TYR A 106 -21.48 10.44 -7.72
N GLY A 107 -20.82 10.90 -8.79
CA GLY A 107 -20.53 12.32 -9.00
C GLY A 107 -19.59 12.89 -7.93
N TRP A 108 -18.66 12.08 -7.42
CA TRP A 108 -17.66 12.46 -6.42
C TRP A 108 -16.39 13.00 -7.07
N ASN A 109 -15.64 13.79 -6.32
CA ASN A 109 -14.29 14.21 -6.67
C ASN A 109 -13.28 13.16 -6.19
N LEU A 110 -12.43 12.66 -7.09
CA LEU A 110 -11.35 11.74 -6.71
C LEU A 110 -10.11 12.50 -6.24
N LYS A 111 -9.64 12.19 -5.03
CA LYS A 111 -8.39 12.71 -4.47
C LYS A 111 -7.44 11.56 -4.14
N ILE A 112 -6.44 11.32 -4.98
CA ILE A 112 -5.43 10.28 -4.74
C ILE A 112 -4.30 10.85 -3.89
N ILE A 113 -3.98 10.14 -2.80
CA ILE A 113 -2.91 10.46 -1.87
C ILE A 113 -1.86 9.34 -1.97
N LYS A 114 -0.69 9.67 -2.53
CA LYS A 114 0.42 8.72 -2.61
C LYS A 114 0.82 8.28 -1.20
N THR A 115 0.75 6.98 -0.96
CA THR A 115 0.93 6.37 0.36
C THR A 115 1.81 5.14 0.22
N ASP A 116 2.88 5.07 1.01
CA ASP A 116 3.79 3.92 1.06
C ASP A 116 3.04 2.67 1.57
N TRP A 117 3.49 1.48 1.18
CA TRP A 117 2.73 0.23 1.38
C TRP A 117 2.31 -0.05 2.83
N ASP A 118 3.22 0.18 3.79
CA ASP A 118 2.96 0.00 5.22
C ASP A 118 2.10 1.12 5.84
N GLY A 119 1.98 2.27 5.17
CA GLY A 119 1.16 3.40 5.56
C GLY A 119 -0.33 3.29 5.18
N LEU A 120 -0.70 2.39 4.26
CA LEU A 120 -2.06 2.29 3.71
C LEU A 120 -3.13 2.01 4.77
N ILE A 121 -3.04 0.90 5.51
CA ILE A 121 -4.01 0.56 6.55
C ILE A 121 -4.00 1.60 7.70
N PRO A 122 -2.84 2.05 8.24
CA PRO A 122 -2.79 3.14 9.21
C PRO A 122 -3.44 4.45 8.73
N GLY A 123 -3.36 4.78 7.44
CA GLY A 123 -3.99 5.97 6.87
C GLY A 123 -5.52 5.92 6.91
N VAL A 124 -6.11 4.74 6.68
CA VAL A 124 -7.56 4.51 6.82
C VAL A 124 -7.98 4.51 8.30
N VAL A 125 -7.24 3.79 9.16
CA VAL A 125 -7.53 3.72 10.61
C VAL A 125 -7.45 5.10 11.28
N SER A 126 -6.58 5.99 10.81
CA SER A 126 -6.46 7.36 11.31
C SER A 126 -7.40 8.38 10.65
N GLY A 127 -8.30 7.95 9.74
CA GLY A 127 -9.24 8.83 9.04
C GLY A 127 -8.59 9.84 8.09
N LYS A 128 -7.29 9.72 7.81
CA LYS A 128 -6.58 10.54 6.81
C LYS A 128 -6.99 10.17 5.39
N LEU A 129 -7.31 8.89 5.20
CA LEU A 129 -7.83 8.29 3.98
C LEU A 129 -9.25 7.79 4.26
N ASP A 130 -10.14 7.89 3.28
CA ASP A 130 -11.48 7.30 3.37
C ASP A 130 -11.42 5.80 3.03
N CYS A 131 -10.55 5.45 2.08
CA CYS A 131 -10.22 4.07 1.71
C CYS A 131 -8.82 3.96 1.08
N CYS A 132 -8.37 2.72 0.83
CA CYS A 132 -7.15 2.42 0.07
C CYS A 132 -7.47 1.55 -1.15
N ILE A 133 -6.85 1.83 -2.29
CA ILE A 133 -6.95 0.99 -3.49
C ILE A 133 -5.51 0.76 -3.97
N SER A 134 -4.99 -0.43 -3.64
CA SER A 134 -3.58 -0.83 -3.76
C SER A 134 -3.42 -2.35 -3.64
N SER A 135 -4.11 -3.13 -4.49
CA SER A 135 -4.10 -4.61 -4.55
C SER A 135 -4.19 -5.41 -3.21
N LEU A 136 -4.62 -4.79 -2.11
CA LEU A 136 -4.51 -5.34 -0.74
C LEU A 136 -5.38 -6.59 -0.53
N GLY A 137 -4.71 -7.74 -0.39
CA GLY A 137 -5.31 -9.00 0.03
C GLY A 137 -6.05 -8.93 1.38
N VAL A 138 -7.19 -9.61 1.49
CA VAL A 138 -7.99 -9.63 2.73
C VAL A 138 -7.44 -10.67 3.71
N THR A 139 -7.13 -10.25 4.94
CA THR A 139 -6.65 -11.16 6.00
C THR A 139 -7.39 -10.91 7.30
N GLU A 140 -7.50 -11.93 8.15
CA GLU A 140 -8.10 -11.82 9.49
C GLU A 140 -7.44 -10.71 10.35
N GLU A 141 -6.12 -10.55 10.26
CA GLU A 141 -5.40 -9.46 10.95
C GLU A 141 -5.84 -8.07 10.46
N ARG A 142 -6.00 -7.89 9.14
CA ARG A 142 -6.45 -6.61 8.57
C ARG A 142 -7.92 -6.37 8.91
N LEU A 143 -8.77 -7.41 8.87
CA LEU A 143 -10.18 -7.35 9.27
C LEU A 143 -10.40 -6.95 10.74
N GLN A 144 -9.41 -7.10 11.62
CA GLN A 144 -9.50 -6.56 12.99
C GLN A 144 -9.35 -5.03 13.05
N SER A 145 -8.73 -4.40 12.05
CA SER A 145 -8.44 -2.96 12.01
C SER A 145 -9.37 -2.17 11.08
N VAL A 146 -9.82 -2.78 9.99
CA VAL A 146 -10.64 -2.17 8.93
C VAL A 146 -11.79 -3.09 8.54
N ASP A 147 -12.76 -2.55 7.79
CA ASP A 147 -13.65 -3.35 6.95
C ASP A 147 -13.10 -3.37 5.52
N PHE A 148 -13.52 -4.35 4.72
CA PHE A 148 -13.15 -4.46 3.31
C PHE A 148 -14.38 -4.43 2.41
N SER A 149 -14.23 -3.85 1.22
CA SER A 149 -15.17 -4.08 0.13
C SER A 149 -15.21 -5.56 -0.28
N ASP A 150 -16.14 -5.89 -1.17
CA ASP A 150 -16.06 -7.10 -2.00
C ASP A 150 -14.79 -7.08 -2.87
N TYR A 151 -14.42 -8.23 -3.43
CA TYR A 151 -13.18 -8.38 -4.19
C TYR A 151 -13.26 -7.74 -5.57
N TYR A 152 -12.27 -6.91 -5.92
CA TYR A 152 -12.19 -6.23 -7.22
C TYR A 152 -11.04 -6.74 -8.11
N TRP A 153 -10.20 -7.65 -7.60
CA TRP A 153 -9.18 -8.38 -8.37
C TRP A 153 -8.76 -9.67 -7.64
N ASN A 154 -8.30 -10.68 -8.39
CA ASN A 154 -7.56 -11.82 -7.85
C ASN A 154 -6.09 -11.68 -8.22
N ASN A 155 -5.21 -11.57 -7.22
CA ASN A 155 -3.77 -11.39 -7.47
C ASN A 155 -3.08 -12.66 -7.99
N GLY A 156 -3.64 -13.86 -7.77
CA GLY A 156 -2.92 -15.13 -7.96
C GLY A 156 -1.69 -15.24 -7.04
N CYS A 157 -0.85 -16.27 -7.19
CA CYS A 157 0.40 -16.38 -6.44
C CYS A 157 1.48 -17.14 -7.24
N VAL A 158 2.54 -16.44 -7.63
CA VAL A 158 3.59 -16.99 -8.52
C VAL A 158 4.99 -16.71 -7.98
N MET A 159 6.01 -17.35 -8.57
CA MET A 159 7.41 -17.02 -8.29
C MET A 159 8.10 -16.42 -9.52
N VAL A 160 8.73 -15.26 -9.35
CA VAL A 160 9.52 -14.58 -10.40
C VAL A 160 10.99 -14.95 -10.27
N VAL A 161 11.61 -15.32 -11.39
CA VAL A 161 12.99 -15.84 -11.51
C VAL A 161 13.65 -15.30 -12.78
N ARG A 162 14.97 -15.43 -12.92
CA ARG A 162 15.62 -15.22 -14.23
C ARG A 162 15.37 -16.40 -15.15
N LYS A 163 15.19 -16.12 -16.46
CA LYS A 163 15.08 -17.12 -17.53
C LYS A 163 16.29 -18.05 -17.63
N ASP A 164 17.48 -17.57 -17.26
CA ASP A 164 18.73 -18.34 -17.26
C ASP A 164 18.93 -19.23 -16.01
N SER A 165 18.05 -19.10 -15.01
CA SER A 165 18.19 -19.78 -13.74
C SER A 165 17.77 -21.25 -13.83
N LYS A 166 18.35 -22.08 -12.96
CA LYS A 166 17.90 -23.48 -12.76
C LYS A 166 16.44 -23.60 -12.26
N TYR A 167 15.85 -22.49 -11.81
CA TYR A 167 14.48 -22.42 -11.28
C TYR A 167 13.43 -22.04 -12.34
N ALA A 168 13.84 -21.63 -13.55
CA ALA A 168 12.93 -21.20 -14.63
C ALA A 168 11.96 -22.28 -15.13
N ASN A 169 12.18 -23.54 -14.77
CA ASN A 169 11.32 -24.69 -15.11
C ASN A 169 10.88 -25.45 -13.85
N ALA A 170 10.83 -24.76 -12.69
CA ALA A 170 10.29 -25.34 -11.46
C ALA A 170 8.81 -25.69 -11.63
N THR A 171 8.39 -26.82 -11.07
CA THR A 171 7.02 -27.34 -11.14
C THR A 171 6.34 -27.42 -9.78
N SER A 172 7.10 -27.15 -8.70
CA SER A 172 6.60 -27.04 -7.34
C SER A 172 7.45 -26.07 -6.53
N ILE A 173 6.90 -25.56 -5.43
CA ILE A 173 7.68 -24.76 -4.46
C ILE A 173 8.86 -25.54 -3.86
N GLN A 174 8.87 -26.87 -3.98
CA GLN A 174 9.93 -27.74 -3.46
C GLN A 174 11.20 -27.71 -4.34
N ASP A 175 11.06 -27.36 -5.62
CA ASP A 175 12.19 -27.19 -6.54
C ASP A 175 13.04 -25.97 -6.18
N PHE A 176 12.52 -25.05 -5.36
CA PHE A 176 13.19 -23.87 -4.82
C PHE A 176 14.09 -24.17 -3.60
N ALA A 177 14.33 -25.43 -3.26
CA ALA A 177 15.18 -25.79 -2.14
C ALA A 177 16.57 -25.13 -2.21
N GLY A 178 17.00 -24.51 -1.11
CA GLY A 178 18.25 -23.75 -1.02
C GLY A 178 18.28 -22.41 -1.76
N ALA A 179 17.19 -21.96 -2.39
CA ALA A 179 17.11 -20.68 -3.09
C ALA A 179 17.13 -19.49 -2.13
N LYS A 180 17.70 -18.35 -2.55
CA LYS A 180 17.50 -17.05 -1.89
C LYS A 180 16.17 -16.44 -2.33
N VAL A 181 15.18 -16.48 -1.44
CA VAL A 181 13.80 -16.05 -1.74
C VAL A 181 13.33 -15.01 -0.73
N THR A 182 12.55 -14.05 -1.20
CA THR A 182 11.80 -13.12 -0.35
C THR A 182 10.56 -12.57 -1.07
N SER A 183 9.89 -11.59 -0.48
CA SER A 183 8.84 -10.80 -1.12
C SER A 183 8.80 -9.39 -0.50
N GLN A 184 7.79 -8.59 -0.83
CA GLN A 184 7.58 -7.27 -0.29
C GLN A 184 7.32 -7.35 1.23
N ALA A 185 7.92 -6.43 1.98
CA ALA A 185 7.70 -6.29 3.41
C ALA A 185 6.21 -6.03 3.72
N VAL A 186 5.68 -6.66 4.78
CA VAL A 186 4.27 -6.51 5.22
C VAL A 186 3.24 -6.97 4.16
N SER A 187 3.67 -7.69 3.12
CA SER A 187 2.78 -8.40 2.19
C SER A 187 2.33 -9.75 2.76
N ILE A 188 1.23 -10.27 2.20
CA ILE A 188 0.74 -11.64 2.45
C ILE A 188 1.69 -12.72 1.91
N TRP A 189 2.57 -12.35 0.98
CA TRP A 189 3.51 -13.23 0.29
C TRP A 189 4.72 -13.59 1.15
N LEU A 190 5.21 -12.65 1.98
CA LEU A 190 6.44 -12.82 2.74
C LEU A 190 6.40 -14.03 3.72
N PRO A 191 5.28 -14.33 4.43
CA PRO A 191 5.15 -15.56 5.20
C PRO A 191 5.26 -16.85 4.38
N LEU A 192 4.84 -16.84 3.10
CA LEU A 192 4.82 -18.02 2.24
C LEU A 192 6.23 -18.54 1.90
N VAL A 193 7.26 -17.69 2.00
CA VAL A 193 8.67 -18.07 1.82
C VAL A 193 9.03 -19.27 2.69
N LYS A 194 8.47 -19.37 3.91
CA LYS A 194 8.76 -20.43 4.89
C LYS A 194 8.17 -21.79 4.53
N GLN A 195 7.34 -21.88 3.50
CA GLN A 195 6.83 -23.14 2.97
C GLN A 195 7.84 -23.81 2.02
N ILE A 196 8.83 -23.06 1.53
CA ILE A 196 9.92 -23.58 0.69
C ILE A 196 10.93 -24.31 1.59
N PRO A 197 11.25 -25.61 1.34
CA PRO A 197 12.16 -26.39 2.15
C PRO A 197 13.60 -25.89 1.99
N ASP A 198 14.37 -25.87 3.08
CA ASP A 198 15.78 -25.43 3.10
C ASP A 198 16.03 -24.05 2.46
N VAL A 199 15.02 -23.17 2.40
CA VAL A 199 15.11 -21.86 1.77
C VAL A 199 16.11 -20.94 2.50
N GLN A 200 16.85 -20.14 1.72
CA GLN A 200 17.63 -19.03 2.25
C GLN A 200 16.73 -17.78 2.30
N GLU A 201 15.77 -17.74 3.24
CA GLU A 201 14.88 -16.59 3.47
C GLU A 201 15.69 -15.28 3.56
N GLN A 202 15.42 -14.33 2.66
CA GLN A 202 16.02 -12.99 2.70
C GLN A 202 15.02 -12.00 3.33
N PRO A 203 15.50 -10.91 3.97
CA PRO A 203 14.61 -9.86 4.49
C PRO A 203 13.71 -9.29 3.39
N GLY A 204 12.43 -9.04 3.73
CA GLY A 204 11.50 -8.39 2.81
C GLY A 204 11.95 -6.97 2.45
N LEU A 205 11.68 -6.57 1.21
CA LEU A 205 12.03 -5.25 0.67
C LEU A 205 10.79 -4.35 0.60
N GLY A 206 10.94 -3.03 0.70
CA GLY A 206 9.80 -2.10 0.70
C GLY A 206 9.16 -1.95 -0.68
N GLU A 207 10.00 -1.75 -1.70
CA GLU A 207 9.57 -1.41 -3.05
C GLU A 207 9.60 -2.61 -4.00
N MET A 208 8.57 -2.73 -4.85
CA MET A 208 8.47 -3.82 -5.83
C MET A 208 9.60 -3.78 -6.87
N SER A 209 10.06 -2.57 -7.22
CA SER A 209 11.20 -2.37 -8.12
C SER A 209 12.52 -2.95 -7.56
N GLU A 210 12.75 -2.86 -6.25
CA GLU A 210 13.94 -3.44 -5.59
C GLU A 210 13.94 -4.98 -5.65
N LEU A 211 12.75 -5.59 -5.58
CA LEU A 211 12.58 -7.05 -5.68
C LEU A 211 12.97 -7.55 -7.08
N PHE A 212 12.44 -6.93 -8.15
CA PHE A 212 12.79 -7.29 -9.53
C PHE A 212 14.28 -7.05 -9.84
N VAL A 213 14.86 -5.93 -9.38
CA VAL A 213 16.31 -5.68 -9.49
C VAL A 213 17.11 -6.73 -8.70
N GLY A 214 16.62 -7.18 -7.55
CA GLY A 214 17.21 -8.25 -6.77
C GLY A 214 17.33 -9.58 -7.52
N VAL A 215 16.28 -9.99 -8.25
CA VAL A 215 16.28 -11.21 -9.07
C VAL A 215 17.14 -11.03 -10.32
N SER A 216 16.99 -9.92 -11.04
CA SER A 216 17.74 -9.60 -12.27
C SER A 216 19.25 -9.56 -12.04
N SER A 217 19.69 -8.98 -10.91
CA SER A 217 21.11 -8.91 -10.53
C SER A 217 21.70 -10.22 -9.97
N GLY A 218 20.89 -11.25 -9.74
CA GLY A 218 21.33 -12.49 -9.09
C GLY A 218 21.64 -12.37 -7.59
N LYS A 219 21.24 -11.25 -6.95
CA LYS A 219 21.27 -11.11 -5.49
C LYS A 219 20.23 -12.05 -4.85
N LEU A 220 19.06 -12.15 -5.47
CA LEU A 220 17.98 -13.10 -5.18
C LEU A 220 17.95 -14.18 -6.27
N ASP A 221 17.49 -15.37 -5.91
CA ASP A 221 17.20 -16.44 -6.86
C ASP A 221 15.75 -16.35 -7.34
N ALA A 222 14.83 -15.96 -6.45
CA ALA A 222 13.42 -15.76 -6.76
C ALA A 222 12.74 -14.75 -5.82
N ILE A 223 11.55 -14.29 -6.19
CA ILE A 223 10.59 -13.60 -5.31
C ILE A 223 9.20 -14.22 -5.45
N ILE A 224 8.37 -14.12 -4.41
CA ILE A 224 6.95 -14.49 -4.44
C ILE A 224 6.11 -13.22 -4.63
N THR A 225 5.15 -13.19 -5.56
CA THR A 225 4.30 -12.01 -5.82
C THR A 225 3.03 -12.42 -6.58
N GLY A 226 2.08 -11.51 -6.80
CA GLY A 226 0.90 -11.75 -7.63
C GLY A 226 1.23 -11.88 -9.13
N LEU A 227 0.39 -12.57 -9.89
CA LEU A 227 0.56 -12.79 -11.32
C LEU A 227 0.66 -11.49 -12.12
N SER A 228 -0.19 -10.50 -11.84
CA SER A 228 -0.20 -9.22 -12.56
C SER A 228 1.08 -8.42 -12.33
N GLU A 229 1.63 -8.43 -11.11
CA GLU A 229 2.93 -7.84 -10.77
C GLU A 229 4.06 -8.60 -11.48
N ALA A 230 3.99 -9.93 -11.52
CA ALA A 230 4.97 -10.77 -12.20
C ALA A 230 4.97 -10.57 -13.73
N GLN A 231 3.80 -10.43 -14.36
CA GLN A 231 3.63 -10.07 -15.77
C GLN A 231 4.28 -8.69 -16.03
N SER A 232 3.89 -7.67 -15.26
CA SER A 232 4.48 -6.31 -15.28
C SER A 232 6.01 -6.32 -15.17
N GLY A 233 6.53 -7.03 -14.15
CA GLY A 233 7.96 -7.16 -13.90
C GLY A 233 8.70 -7.83 -15.04
N CYS A 234 8.12 -8.85 -15.69
CA CYS A 234 8.75 -9.56 -16.80
C CYS A 234 8.63 -8.82 -18.14
N MET A 235 7.56 -8.04 -18.38
CA MET A 235 7.47 -7.10 -19.49
C MET A 235 8.55 -6.01 -19.36
N SER A 236 8.71 -5.47 -18.15
CA SER A 236 9.71 -4.44 -17.85
C SER A 236 11.15 -4.97 -17.77
N ASN A 237 11.37 -6.28 -17.56
CA ASN A 237 12.69 -6.89 -17.42
C ASN A 237 12.77 -8.16 -18.29
N PRO A 238 13.18 -8.07 -19.57
CA PRO A 238 13.14 -9.19 -20.52
C PRO A 238 13.94 -10.44 -20.12
N ASP A 239 14.89 -10.34 -19.20
CA ASP A 239 15.64 -11.48 -18.64
C ASP A 239 14.89 -12.26 -17.55
N LEU A 240 13.77 -11.72 -17.05
CA LEU A 240 12.90 -12.37 -16.05
C LEU A 240 11.79 -13.20 -16.70
N THR A 241 11.32 -14.18 -15.95
CA THR A 241 10.10 -14.96 -16.19
C THR A 241 9.46 -15.28 -14.85
N TYR A 242 8.20 -15.68 -14.85
CA TYR A 242 7.54 -16.27 -13.69
C TYR A 242 7.27 -17.76 -13.90
N VAL A 243 7.10 -18.48 -12.80
CA VAL A 243 6.60 -19.85 -12.76
C VAL A 243 5.30 -19.92 -11.96
N THR A 244 4.34 -20.63 -12.53
CA THR A 244 3.08 -21.04 -11.91
C THR A 244 3.19 -22.49 -11.41
N PHE A 245 2.25 -22.93 -10.59
CA PHE A 245 2.23 -24.28 -10.03
C PHE A 245 0.87 -24.94 -10.23
N GLU A 246 0.86 -26.25 -10.49
CA GLU A 246 -0.37 -27.05 -10.49
C GLU A 246 -0.95 -27.18 -9.06
N ASP A 247 -2.22 -27.55 -8.94
CA ASP A 247 -2.90 -27.85 -7.69
C ASP A 247 -2.07 -28.72 -6.74
N GLY A 248 -1.89 -28.24 -5.50
CA GLY A 248 -1.10 -28.92 -4.48
C GLY A 248 0.42 -28.97 -4.75
N LYS A 249 0.93 -28.23 -5.73
CA LYS A 249 2.36 -27.98 -5.96
C LYS A 249 2.81 -26.57 -5.55
N GLY A 250 1.87 -25.64 -5.48
CA GLY A 250 2.08 -24.25 -5.08
C GLY A 250 2.12 -24.05 -3.56
N PHE A 251 1.83 -22.81 -3.14
CA PHE A 251 1.76 -22.41 -1.74
C PHE A 251 0.39 -22.76 -1.13
N ASP A 252 0.40 -23.08 0.17
CA ASP A 252 -0.80 -23.13 1.01
C ASP A 252 -1.14 -21.69 1.44
N VAL A 253 -2.18 -21.11 0.84
CA VAL A 253 -2.59 -19.72 1.03
C VAL A 253 -4.11 -19.63 1.04
N GLU A 254 -4.65 -18.79 1.92
CA GLU A 254 -6.09 -18.58 1.97
C GLU A 254 -6.54 -17.83 0.71
N LEU A 255 -7.55 -18.34 0.00
CA LEU A 255 -8.06 -17.72 -1.23
C LEU A 255 -8.53 -16.27 -1.02
N SER A 256 -9.10 -15.94 0.14
CA SER A 256 -9.49 -14.55 0.46
C SER A 256 -8.31 -13.59 0.53
N SER A 257 -7.13 -14.09 0.91
CA SER A 257 -5.90 -13.29 0.91
C SER A 257 -5.38 -13.04 -0.49
N LEU A 258 -5.58 -13.96 -1.45
CA LEU A 258 -5.23 -13.72 -2.85
C LEU A 258 -6.10 -12.62 -3.48
N CYS A 259 -7.35 -12.50 -3.05
CA CYS A 259 -8.28 -11.51 -3.55
C CYS A 259 -8.05 -10.11 -2.96
N ALA A 260 -7.88 -9.12 -3.82
CA ALA A 260 -7.78 -7.72 -3.43
C ALA A 260 -9.17 -7.16 -3.06
N GLY A 261 -9.28 -6.60 -1.87
CA GLY A 261 -10.42 -5.77 -1.44
C GLY A 261 -9.95 -4.34 -1.14
N ILE A 262 -10.89 -3.41 -1.00
CA ILE A 262 -10.64 -2.00 -0.66
C ILE A 262 -10.83 -1.82 0.85
N PRO A 263 -9.75 -1.57 1.63
CA PRO A 263 -9.87 -1.21 3.04
C PRO A 263 -10.65 0.08 3.24
N ILE A 264 -11.60 0.04 4.18
CA ILE A 264 -12.49 1.13 4.57
C ILE A 264 -12.51 1.21 6.11
N ALA A 265 -12.67 2.41 6.66
CA ALA A 265 -12.71 2.61 8.12
C ALA A 265 -13.75 1.69 8.80
N LYS A 266 -13.38 1.09 9.94
CA LYS A 266 -14.20 0.09 10.63
C LYS A 266 -15.58 0.64 10.99
N GLY A 267 -16.64 -0.09 10.66
CA GLY A 267 -18.03 0.31 10.86
C GLY A 267 -18.60 1.28 9.82
N ASN A 268 -17.82 1.70 8.81
CA ASN A 268 -18.27 2.63 7.78
C ASN A 268 -19.06 1.91 6.65
N THR A 269 -20.18 1.29 7.03
CA THR A 269 -20.99 0.43 6.15
C THR A 269 -21.49 1.16 4.90
N GLU A 270 -21.85 2.44 5.01
CA GLU A 270 -22.36 3.21 3.87
C GLU A 270 -21.32 3.40 2.76
N LEU A 271 -20.03 3.63 3.09
CA LEU A 271 -18.99 3.70 2.07
C LEU A 271 -18.72 2.31 1.47
N LYS A 272 -18.72 1.26 2.31
CA LYS A 272 -18.59 -0.12 1.84
C LYS A 272 -19.69 -0.48 0.84
N GLU A 273 -20.96 -0.26 1.19
CA GLU A 273 -22.11 -0.57 0.33
C GLU A 273 -22.05 0.19 -1.01
N LYS A 274 -21.63 1.47 -0.99
CA LYS A 274 -21.42 2.26 -2.22
C LYS A 274 -20.27 1.71 -3.06
N VAL A 275 -19.14 1.33 -2.46
CA VAL A 275 -18.00 0.73 -3.17
C VAL A 275 -18.35 -0.66 -3.75
N ASP A 276 -18.98 -1.53 -2.95
CA ASP A 276 -19.43 -2.87 -3.35
C ASP A 276 -20.39 -2.80 -4.54
N ALA A 277 -21.32 -1.85 -4.53
CA ALA A 277 -22.26 -1.64 -5.65
C ALA A 277 -21.54 -1.29 -6.97
N VAL A 278 -20.39 -0.61 -6.93
CA VAL A 278 -19.58 -0.33 -8.12
C VAL A 278 -18.77 -1.56 -8.53
N ILE A 279 -18.18 -2.28 -7.58
CA ILE A 279 -17.44 -3.54 -7.84
C ILE A 279 -18.35 -4.59 -8.47
N ALA A 280 -19.61 -4.70 -8.04
CA ALA A 280 -20.61 -5.58 -8.63
C ALA A 280 -20.95 -5.26 -10.12
N THR A 281 -20.54 -4.10 -10.63
CA THR A 281 -20.61 -3.74 -12.06
C THR A 281 -19.28 -3.92 -12.81
N MET A 282 -18.33 -4.63 -12.21
CA MET A 282 -17.06 -5.06 -12.81
C MET A 282 -17.04 -6.59 -12.78
N ASP A 283 -17.66 -7.22 -13.79
CA ASP A 283 -17.54 -8.66 -13.98
C ASP A 283 -16.10 -9.06 -14.35
N HIS A 284 -15.82 -10.36 -14.34
CA HIS A 284 -14.46 -10.87 -14.54
C HIS A 284 -13.88 -10.44 -15.90
N ASP A 285 -14.68 -10.41 -16.97
CA ASP A 285 -14.24 -9.96 -18.29
C ASP A 285 -13.87 -8.45 -18.27
N THR A 286 -14.67 -7.62 -17.59
CA THR A 286 -14.38 -6.18 -17.39
C THR A 286 -13.09 -5.98 -16.59
N GLN A 287 -12.92 -6.72 -15.49
CA GLN A 287 -11.70 -6.68 -14.66
C GLN A 287 -10.48 -7.09 -15.48
N LEU A 288 -10.59 -8.18 -16.26
CA LEU A 288 -9.52 -8.70 -17.11
C LEU A 288 -9.14 -7.69 -18.20
N GLU A 289 -10.11 -7.08 -18.89
CA GLU A 289 -9.86 -6.04 -19.89
C GLU A 289 -9.14 -4.82 -19.27
N MET A 290 -9.60 -4.37 -18.09
CA MET A 290 -8.96 -3.27 -17.35
C MET A 290 -7.51 -3.61 -16.97
N MET A 291 -7.22 -4.84 -16.53
CA MET A 291 -5.86 -5.28 -16.19
C MET A 291 -4.97 -5.43 -17.43
N THR A 292 -5.47 -6.02 -18.52
CA THR A 292 -4.75 -6.12 -19.80
C THR A 292 -4.39 -4.73 -20.34
N ASN A 293 -5.30 -3.77 -20.24
CA ASN A 293 -5.03 -2.39 -20.61
C ASN A 293 -3.94 -1.76 -19.72
N ALA A 294 -3.99 -1.95 -18.40
CA ALA A 294 -2.97 -1.44 -17.49
C ALA A 294 -1.58 -2.06 -17.77
N LEU A 295 -1.50 -3.37 -18.01
CA LEU A 295 -0.27 -4.07 -18.40
C LEU A 295 0.30 -3.55 -19.72
N ASN A 296 -0.55 -3.24 -20.71
CA ASN A 296 -0.11 -2.75 -22.00
C ASN A 296 0.20 -1.24 -22.04
N GLN A 297 -0.16 -0.48 -21.00
CA GLN A 297 0.06 0.97 -20.89
C GLN A 297 1.16 1.38 -19.92
N GLN A 298 1.68 0.44 -19.12
CA GLN A 298 2.73 0.71 -18.13
C GLN A 298 4.06 1.11 -18.79
N PRO A 299 4.90 1.92 -18.11
CA PRO A 299 6.24 2.25 -18.59
C PRO A 299 7.17 1.03 -18.51
N LEU A 300 7.97 0.80 -19.57
CA LEU A 300 8.98 -0.27 -19.61
C LEU A 300 10.39 0.29 -19.35
N SER A 301 11.29 -0.55 -18.83
CA SER A 301 12.62 -0.11 -18.38
C SER A 301 13.55 0.38 -19.49
N ASP A 302 13.33 -0.06 -20.74
CA ASP A 302 14.08 0.36 -21.92
C ASP A 302 13.38 1.44 -22.77
N GLY A 303 12.17 1.86 -22.36
CA GLY A 303 11.34 2.82 -23.10
C GLY A 303 10.80 2.29 -24.43
N SER A 304 10.77 0.98 -24.64
CA SER A 304 10.14 0.35 -25.80
C SER A 304 8.63 0.16 -25.61
N ASP A 305 7.94 -0.22 -26.69
CA ASP A 305 6.62 -0.84 -26.63
C ASP A 305 6.83 -2.36 -26.49
N ALA A 306 6.24 -3.00 -25.47
CA ALA A 306 6.22 -4.47 -25.38
C ALA A 306 5.32 -5.07 -26.48
N GLU A 307 5.50 -6.36 -26.74
CA GLU A 307 4.45 -7.13 -27.42
C GLU A 307 3.21 -7.12 -26.52
N ALA A 308 2.11 -6.54 -27.01
CA ALA A 308 0.92 -6.29 -26.23
C ALA A 308 0.25 -7.62 -25.84
N LEU A 309 0.06 -7.83 -24.54
CA LEU A 309 -0.62 -9.01 -24.02
C LEU A 309 -2.07 -9.03 -24.47
N THR A 310 -2.54 -10.21 -24.86
CA THR A 310 -3.98 -10.48 -25.01
C THR A 310 -4.63 -10.74 -23.65
N ALA A 311 -5.96 -10.64 -23.60
CA ALA A 311 -6.72 -11.02 -22.40
C ALA A 311 -6.46 -12.47 -21.99
N GLU A 312 -6.23 -13.39 -22.94
CA GLU A 312 -5.93 -14.79 -22.65
C GLU A 312 -4.57 -14.99 -21.96
N GLU A 313 -3.56 -14.21 -22.33
CA GLU A 313 -2.23 -14.22 -21.70
C GLU A 313 -2.21 -13.50 -20.34
N THR A 314 -3.20 -12.63 -20.10
CA THR A 314 -3.38 -11.92 -18.83
C THR A 314 -4.01 -12.82 -17.76
N LYS A 315 -4.86 -13.79 -18.15
CA LYS A 315 -5.61 -14.65 -17.22
C LYS A 315 -4.73 -15.44 -16.26
N ASP A 316 -5.20 -15.55 -15.02
CA ASP A 316 -4.69 -16.53 -14.08
C ASP A 316 -5.26 -17.92 -14.39
N VAL A 317 -4.46 -18.73 -15.08
CA VAL A 317 -4.77 -20.14 -15.39
C VAL A 317 -4.56 -21.10 -14.20
N THR A 318 -4.25 -20.59 -13.00
CA THR A 318 -3.97 -21.43 -11.80
C THR A 318 -5.16 -21.60 -10.85
N ASN A 319 -6.32 -21.01 -11.16
CA ASN A 319 -7.49 -20.98 -10.26
C ASN A 319 -8.84 -21.18 -10.99
N GLU A 320 -8.94 -22.10 -11.95
CA GLU A 320 -10.23 -22.58 -12.52
C GLU A 320 -10.92 -23.66 -11.66
#